data_AF-A0A5A8DMJ8-F1
#
_entry.id   AF-A0A5A8DMJ8-F1
#
_cell.length_a   1.000
_cell.length_b   1.000
_cell.length_c   1.000
_cell.angle_alpha   90.00
_cell.angle_beta   90.00
_cell.angle_gamma   90.00
#
_symmetry.space_group_name_H-M   'P 1'
#
loop_
_entity.id
_entity.type
_entity.pdbx_description
1 polymer ?
#
loop_
_entity_poly.entity_id
_entity_poly.type
_entity_poly.pdbx_seq_one_letter_code
_entity_poly.pdbx_strand_id
1 'polypeptide(L)'
;MAASTEAAPTAPGAEAFFARLEARCREINSVLCVGLDPHGADLAPKTAEGALEFCKRIAAAAAPVAAAFKPNAAFFEAFGAPGWAALKSLVAFLQAELGGIVVLDCKRGDIGSTSDAYAEACFCDLGADAVTLHGYMGADSVDPFAASGKPEAAGARPAAARGAFVLCKTSNPSSSEVQSLPLAAGAAGAATTVFEAVALSSAKWGCGSANVGLVVGATDLDALRRVRRLRPDVWILAPGVGAQGASAADVAAAAVRPDGLGVLVPVSRGISRAEDPAAAAQSLCSELNEAREAAAAAAAAAAAAAEAASAPAAGGGAVVAGSPSLAPHQLSFLRTAIAEGVLRFGSFTLKSGRSSPYFFNAGRFVRGSAVAAVGAAYARAVIDSGLEFDVVFGPAYKGIPLATAVGMSLAAAGADTAVAYNRKEAKDHGEGGLLVGADVAGKRVLLVDDVMSSGKAVLEAAEVLSAAGATLAGVVVGLDRQERRSATDARPSTAFVAEELGIRVVSVARLDDLITLLEAAADPATAEHLPAMAAYRDEWGVRSA
;
A
#
# COMPACT_ATOMS: atom_id res chain seq x y z
N MET A 1 -5.23 -2.75 46.56
CA MET A 1 -5.47 -1.31 46.31
C MET A 1 -4.20 -0.71 45.75
N ALA A 2 -4.06 -0.71 44.43
CA ALA A 2 -3.00 0.00 43.73
C ALA A 2 -3.68 1.17 43.01
N ALA A 3 -3.33 2.38 43.42
CA ALA A 3 -3.90 3.61 42.88
C ALA A 3 -3.44 3.79 41.43
N SER A 4 -4.40 3.79 40.52
CA SER A 4 -4.27 4.27 39.16
C SER A 4 -3.92 5.76 39.19
N THR A 5 -2.73 6.11 38.73
CA THR A 5 -2.34 7.50 38.48
C THR A 5 -3.10 8.02 37.26
N GLU A 6 -4.21 8.72 37.51
CA GLU A 6 -4.81 9.62 36.53
C GLU A 6 -3.79 10.70 36.15
N ALA A 7 -3.47 10.79 34.86
CA ALA A 7 -2.67 11.86 34.32
C ALA A 7 -3.40 13.19 34.51
N ALA A 8 -2.70 14.20 35.06
CA ALA A 8 -3.26 15.53 35.26
C ALA A 8 -3.73 16.15 33.93
N PRO A 9 -4.82 16.92 33.92
CA PRO A 9 -5.33 17.56 32.71
C PRO A 9 -4.28 18.51 32.12
N THR A 10 -3.98 18.32 30.84
CA THR A 10 -3.09 19.18 30.06
C THR A 10 -3.70 20.58 29.91
N ALA A 11 -2.89 21.63 29.99
CA ALA A 11 -3.35 23.00 29.83
C ALA A 11 -4.04 23.20 28.45
N PRO A 12 -5.14 23.99 28.38
CA PRO A 12 -5.82 24.27 27.11
C PRO A 12 -4.84 24.89 26.11
N GLY A 13 -4.63 24.20 24.98
CA GLY A 13 -3.75 24.65 23.89
C GLY A 13 -2.47 23.83 23.65
N ALA A 14 -2.17 22.83 24.49
CA ALA A 14 -1.01 21.94 24.33
C ALA A 14 -1.32 20.59 23.66
N GLU A 15 -2.59 20.30 23.40
CA GLU A 15 -3.03 19.03 22.81
C GLU A 15 -2.63 18.92 21.32
N ALA A 16 -2.26 17.70 20.90
CA ALA A 16 -1.82 17.43 19.53
C ALA A 16 -2.89 17.76 18.49
N PHE A 17 -2.49 18.23 17.31
CA PHE A 17 -3.42 18.68 16.27
C PHE A 17 -4.47 17.62 15.93
N PHE A 18 -4.05 16.37 15.67
CA PHE A 18 -4.98 15.32 15.29
C PHE A 18 -5.86 14.82 16.43
N ALA A 19 -5.42 14.95 17.69
CA ALA A 19 -6.28 14.68 18.83
C ALA A 19 -7.41 15.72 18.94
N ARG A 20 -7.08 17.00 18.76
CA ARG A 20 -8.07 18.09 18.68
C ARG A 20 -9.04 17.89 17.51
N LEU A 21 -8.53 17.50 16.34
CA LEU A 21 -9.37 17.18 15.18
C LEU A 21 -10.29 16.01 15.47
N GLU A 22 -9.78 14.95 16.09
CA GLU A 22 -10.57 13.79 16.46
C GLU A 22 -11.69 14.16 17.45
N ALA A 23 -11.35 14.91 18.51
CA ALA A 23 -12.31 15.40 19.48
C ALA A 23 -13.41 16.23 18.81
N ARG A 24 -13.04 17.14 17.89
CA ARG A 24 -13.99 17.94 17.13
C ARG A 24 -14.89 17.06 16.25
N CYS A 25 -14.32 16.13 15.49
CA CYS A 25 -15.08 15.21 14.63
C CYS A 25 -16.09 14.39 15.43
N ARG A 26 -15.74 13.96 16.65
CA ARG A 26 -16.64 13.24 17.55
C ARG A 26 -17.74 14.15 18.12
N GLU A 27 -17.38 15.33 18.58
CA GLU A 27 -18.30 16.31 19.17
C GLU A 27 -19.47 16.66 18.23
N ILE A 28 -19.15 16.99 16.97
CA ILE A 28 -20.17 17.42 16.00
C ILE A 28 -20.64 16.28 15.08
N ASN A 29 -20.13 15.06 15.31
CA ASN A 29 -20.30 13.90 14.43
C ASN A 29 -20.11 14.25 12.93
N SER A 30 -18.92 14.70 12.55
CA SER A 30 -18.64 15.07 11.16
C SER A 30 -17.16 14.90 10.80
N VAL A 31 -16.91 14.58 9.54
CA VAL A 31 -15.58 14.63 8.90
C VAL A 31 -15.56 15.58 7.70
N LEU A 32 -16.61 16.39 7.56
CA LEU A 32 -16.70 17.38 6.49
C LEU A 32 -15.71 18.51 6.76
N CYS A 33 -14.90 18.81 5.76
CA CYS A 33 -14.06 19.99 5.75
C CYS A 33 -14.57 20.98 4.73
N VAL A 34 -14.87 22.21 5.16
CA VAL A 34 -15.43 23.24 4.29
C VAL A 34 -14.30 23.98 3.59
N GLY A 35 -14.18 23.80 2.28
CA GLY A 35 -13.21 24.53 1.47
C GLY A 35 -13.65 25.98 1.26
N LEU A 36 -12.73 26.92 1.44
CA LEU A 36 -12.97 28.35 1.31
C LEU A 36 -12.11 28.90 0.17
N ASP A 37 -12.63 28.74 -1.06
CA ASP A 37 -11.95 29.07 -2.31
C ASP A 37 -12.69 30.21 -3.05
N PRO A 38 -12.44 31.48 -2.73
CA PRO A 38 -13.15 32.63 -3.32
C PRO A 38 -12.72 32.88 -4.77
N HIS A 39 -13.24 32.07 -5.69
CA HIS A 39 -12.97 32.21 -7.12
C HIS A 39 -13.45 33.57 -7.62
N GLY A 40 -12.64 34.26 -8.44
CA GLY A 40 -12.97 35.60 -8.92
C GLY A 40 -14.29 35.72 -9.70
N ALA A 41 -14.81 34.62 -10.27
CA ALA A 41 -16.13 34.59 -10.92
C ALA A 41 -17.30 34.56 -9.93
N ASP A 42 -17.04 34.13 -8.69
CA ASP A 42 -18.02 34.01 -7.61
C ASP A 42 -18.03 35.28 -6.72
N LEU A 43 -17.21 36.30 -7.05
CA LEU A 43 -17.06 37.54 -6.28
C LEU A 43 -17.60 38.76 -7.04
N ALA A 44 -18.50 39.51 -6.40
CA ALA A 44 -19.00 40.79 -6.89
C ALA A 44 -19.10 41.80 -5.73
N PRO A 45 -18.13 42.75 -5.58
CA PRO A 45 -16.96 43.02 -6.44
C PRO A 45 -15.78 42.08 -6.18
N LYS A 46 -14.94 41.86 -7.21
CA LYS A 46 -13.71 41.05 -7.14
C LYS A 46 -12.60 41.79 -6.38
N THR A 47 -12.68 41.76 -5.05
CA THR A 47 -11.75 42.44 -4.12
C THR A 47 -11.37 41.51 -2.98
N ALA A 48 -10.31 41.85 -2.23
CA ALA A 48 -9.91 41.10 -1.03
C ALA A 48 -11.02 41.10 0.04
N GLU A 49 -11.70 42.23 0.23
CA GLU A 49 -12.85 42.34 1.14
C GLU A 49 -14.01 41.46 0.68
N GLY A 50 -14.32 41.49 -0.62
CA GLY A 50 -15.35 40.60 -1.20
C GLY A 50 -15.02 39.12 -1.00
N ALA A 51 -13.74 38.74 -1.11
CA ALA A 51 -13.28 37.38 -0.84
C ALA A 51 -13.44 37.00 0.65
N LEU A 52 -13.10 37.90 1.57
CA LEU A 52 -13.30 37.72 3.01
C LEU A 52 -14.78 37.50 3.34
N GLU A 53 -15.65 38.41 2.92
CA GLU A 53 -17.08 38.36 3.22
C GLU A 53 -17.77 37.15 2.57
N PHE A 54 -17.36 36.79 1.35
CA PHE A 54 -17.79 35.54 0.71
C PHE A 54 -17.46 34.34 1.58
N CYS A 55 -16.21 34.22 2.03
CA CYS A 55 -15.78 33.09 2.85
C CYS A 55 -16.44 33.07 4.23
N LYS A 56 -16.61 34.23 4.91
CA LYS A 56 -17.32 34.31 6.19
C LYS A 56 -18.75 33.81 6.08
N ARG A 57 -19.48 34.22 5.03
CA ARG A 57 -20.87 33.79 4.79
C ARG A 57 -20.96 32.28 4.61
N ILE A 58 -20.10 31.69 3.78
CA ILE A 58 -20.08 30.23 3.57
C ILE A 58 -19.69 29.50 4.86
N ALA A 59 -18.68 29.99 5.58
CA ALA A 59 -18.22 29.39 6.81
C ALA A 59 -19.28 29.40 7.91
N ALA A 60 -19.96 30.55 8.12
CA ALA A 60 -21.03 30.68 9.09
C ALA A 60 -22.22 29.75 8.77
N ALA A 61 -22.59 29.64 7.49
CA ALA A 61 -23.67 28.75 7.05
C ALA A 61 -23.35 27.26 7.30
N ALA A 62 -22.10 26.84 7.11
CA ALA A 62 -21.67 25.45 7.26
C ALA A 62 -21.12 25.11 8.66
N ALA A 63 -20.96 26.10 9.55
CA ALA A 63 -20.33 25.94 10.86
C ALA A 63 -20.89 24.80 11.73
N PRO A 64 -22.22 24.55 11.77
CA PRO A 64 -22.77 23.48 12.61
C PRO A 64 -22.25 22.07 12.30
N VAL A 65 -21.80 21.84 11.05
CA VAL A 65 -21.37 20.52 10.56
C VAL A 65 -19.91 20.51 10.08
N ALA A 66 -19.19 21.62 10.18
CA ALA A 66 -17.81 21.74 9.74
C ALA A 66 -16.83 21.20 10.79
N ALA A 67 -16.18 20.08 10.49
CA ALA A 67 -15.10 19.55 11.33
C ALA A 67 -13.84 20.42 11.22
N ALA A 68 -13.58 20.96 10.04
CA ALA A 68 -12.52 21.91 9.77
C ALA A 68 -12.87 22.85 8.61
N PHE A 69 -12.21 23.99 8.53
CA PHE A 69 -12.25 24.92 7.42
C PHE A 69 -10.91 24.93 6.68
N LYS A 70 -10.94 24.95 5.36
CA LYS A 70 -9.74 24.87 4.52
C LYS A 70 -9.64 26.02 3.52
N PRO A 71 -9.23 27.23 3.94
CA PRO A 71 -8.93 28.31 3.01
C PRO A 71 -7.71 27.95 2.15
N ASN A 72 -7.80 28.19 0.84
CA ASN A 72 -6.68 28.02 -0.08
C ASN A 72 -6.01 29.36 -0.35
N ALA A 73 -4.74 29.46 0.04
CA ALA A 73 -3.99 30.71 0.06
C ALA A 73 -3.93 31.37 -1.33
N ALA A 74 -3.90 30.58 -2.41
CA ALA A 74 -3.74 31.10 -3.77
C ALA A 74 -4.84 32.10 -4.17
N PHE A 75 -6.09 31.89 -3.72
CA PHE A 75 -7.20 32.80 -4.05
C PHE A 75 -7.12 34.13 -3.29
N PHE A 76 -6.40 34.18 -2.17
CA PHE A 76 -6.14 35.39 -1.41
C PHE A 76 -4.87 36.08 -1.90
N GLU A 77 -3.79 35.33 -2.14
CA GLU A 77 -2.52 35.85 -2.68
C GLU A 77 -2.71 36.60 -4.00
N ALA A 78 -3.70 36.21 -4.82
CA ALA A 78 -4.07 36.90 -6.04
C ALA A 78 -4.45 38.39 -5.86
N PHE A 79 -4.79 38.82 -4.63
CA PHE A 79 -5.08 40.21 -4.28
C PHE A 79 -3.90 40.95 -3.63
N GLY A 80 -2.70 40.34 -3.57
CA GLY A 80 -1.52 40.94 -2.96
C GLY A 80 -1.65 41.16 -1.44
N ALA A 81 -1.07 42.23 -0.93
CA ALA A 81 -1.08 42.54 0.51
C ALA A 81 -2.49 42.65 1.12
N PRO A 82 -3.49 43.29 0.47
CA PRO A 82 -4.88 43.26 0.95
C PRO A 82 -5.45 41.84 1.07
N GLY A 83 -5.10 40.94 0.14
CA GLY A 83 -5.51 39.55 0.17
C GLY A 83 -4.93 38.78 1.35
N TRP A 84 -3.66 39.02 1.67
CA TRP A 84 -3.03 38.42 2.85
C TRP A 84 -3.67 38.90 4.15
N ALA A 85 -3.97 40.20 4.25
CA ALA A 85 -4.70 40.76 5.38
C ALA A 85 -6.13 40.18 5.51
N ALA A 86 -6.83 39.99 4.39
CA ALA A 86 -8.12 39.33 4.35
C ALA A 86 -8.05 37.87 4.81
N LEU A 87 -7.04 37.10 4.36
CA LEU A 87 -6.82 35.73 4.81
C LEU A 87 -6.56 35.66 6.32
N LYS A 88 -5.71 36.54 6.85
CA LYS A 88 -5.46 36.64 8.30
C LYS A 88 -6.74 36.91 9.08
N SER A 89 -7.56 37.84 8.58
CA SER A 89 -8.84 38.20 9.19
C SER A 89 -9.85 37.05 9.13
N LEU A 90 -9.85 36.28 8.04
CA LEU A 90 -10.67 35.08 7.90
C LEU A 90 -10.25 34.00 8.90
N VAL A 91 -8.97 33.68 9.02
CA VAL A 91 -8.49 32.66 9.98
C VAL A 91 -8.88 33.04 11.41
N ALA A 92 -8.68 34.30 11.80
CA ALA A 92 -9.10 34.80 13.10
C ALA A 92 -10.62 34.65 13.33
N PHE A 93 -11.45 35.01 12.35
CA PHE A 93 -12.90 34.83 12.42
C PHE A 93 -13.30 33.35 12.59
N LEU A 94 -12.72 32.44 11.81
CA LEU A 94 -13.04 31.01 11.86
C LEU A 94 -12.75 30.40 13.24
N GLN A 95 -11.66 30.83 13.88
CA GLN A 95 -11.26 30.33 15.20
C GLN A 95 -12.02 31.01 16.33
N ALA A 96 -12.13 32.35 16.32
CA ALA A 96 -12.70 33.11 17.43
C ALA A 96 -14.23 33.04 17.47
N GLU A 97 -14.89 33.12 16.31
CA GLU A 97 -16.36 33.20 16.24
C GLU A 97 -17.01 31.83 16.03
N LEU A 98 -16.33 30.92 15.30
CA LEU A 98 -16.89 29.61 14.95
C LEU A 98 -16.26 28.43 15.70
N GLY A 99 -15.19 28.67 16.48
CA GLY A 99 -14.45 27.60 17.17
C GLY A 99 -13.84 26.57 16.20
N GLY A 100 -13.66 26.93 14.93
CA GLY A 100 -13.28 26.01 13.86
C GLY A 100 -11.79 25.68 13.83
N ILE A 101 -11.47 24.44 13.44
CA ILE A 101 -10.10 24.04 13.10
C ILE A 101 -9.76 24.55 11.69
N VAL A 102 -8.63 25.23 11.53
CA VAL A 102 -8.22 25.81 10.23
C VAL A 102 -7.05 25.04 9.62
N VAL A 103 -7.28 24.46 8.44
CA VAL A 103 -6.25 23.82 7.61
C VAL A 103 -5.92 24.75 6.44
N LEU A 104 -4.79 25.44 6.50
CA LEU A 104 -4.36 26.32 5.42
C LEU A 104 -3.84 25.50 4.23
N ASP A 105 -4.52 25.60 3.09
CA ASP A 105 -4.09 24.92 1.88
C ASP A 105 -3.11 25.79 1.08
N CYS A 106 -1.83 25.71 1.43
CA CYS A 106 -0.74 26.52 0.88
C CYS A 106 0.32 25.74 0.09
N LYS A 107 0.35 24.40 0.21
CA LYS A 107 1.27 23.50 -0.51
C LYS A 107 2.71 24.02 -0.50
N ARG A 108 3.23 24.39 0.67
CA ARG A 108 4.61 24.87 0.80
C ARG A 108 5.61 23.72 0.77
N GLY A 109 6.88 24.02 0.52
CA GLY A 109 7.97 23.06 0.52
C GLY A 109 9.25 23.73 0.05
N ASP A 110 10.21 23.84 0.96
CA ASP A 110 11.55 24.38 0.72
C ASP A 110 12.51 23.75 1.75
N ILE A 111 13.77 24.17 1.85
CA ILE A 111 14.74 23.64 2.81
C ILE A 111 15.25 24.70 3.79
N GLY A 112 15.68 24.23 4.96
CA GLY A 112 16.34 25.03 5.99
C GLY A 112 15.54 26.26 6.41
N SER A 113 16.22 27.40 6.52
CA SER A 113 15.63 28.65 7.02
C SER A 113 14.46 29.17 6.20
N THR A 114 14.33 28.80 4.92
CA THR A 114 13.19 29.20 4.09
C THR A 114 11.91 28.50 4.53
N SER A 115 11.98 27.21 4.87
CA SER A 115 10.84 26.47 5.42
C SER A 115 10.46 26.98 6.82
N ASP A 116 11.45 27.39 7.63
CA ASP A 116 11.18 28.05 8.92
C ASP A 116 10.35 29.34 8.75
N ALA A 117 10.73 30.19 7.79
CA ALA A 117 10.01 31.44 7.50
C ALA A 117 8.57 31.18 6.99
N TYR A 118 8.36 30.14 6.17
CA TYR A 118 7.02 29.73 5.78
C TYR A 118 6.21 29.22 6.97
N ALA A 119 6.81 28.41 7.84
CA ALA A 119 6.14 27.90 9.04
C ALA A 119 5.73 29.06 9.96
N GLU A 120 6.59 30.06 10.15
CA GLU A 120 6.27 31.27 10.91
C GLU A 120 5.09 32.05 10.30
N ALA A 121 5.11 32.28 8.99
CA ALA A 121 4.01 32.97 8.30
C ALA A 121 2.67 32.22 8.46
N CYS A 122 2.68 30.88 8.35
CA CYS A 122 1.45 30.08 8.43
C CYS A 122 0.92 29.94 9.87
N PHE A 123 1.79 29.72 10.85
CA PHE A 123 1.37 29.39 12.23
C PHE A 123 1.40 30.57 13.19
N CYS A 124 2.32 31.52 13.01
CA CYS A 124 2.47 32.67 13.90
C CYS A 124 1.73 33.90 13.37
N ASP A 125 1.87 34.23 12.08
CA ASP A 125 1.19 35.40 11.51
C ASP A 125 -0.28 35.12 11.20
N LEU A 126 -0.58 34.04 10.46
CA LEU A 126 -1.95 33.67 10.10
C LEU A 126 -2.70 32.94 11.22
N GLY A 127 -1.99 32.16 12.05
CA GLY A 127 -2.62 31.40 13.15
C GLY A 127 -3.29 30.09 12.73
N ALA A 128 -2.94 29.51 11.58
CA ALA A 128 -3.52 28.24 11.13
C ALA A 128 -3.26 27.10 12.13
N ASP A 129 -4.14 26.09 12.17
CA ASP A 129 -3.93 24.88 12.99
C ASP A 129 -3.12 23.82 12.24
N ALA A 130 -3.29 23.75 10.92
CA ALA A 130 -2.51 22.87 10.06
C ALA A 130 -2.27 23.47 8.68
N VAL A 131 -1.33 22.89 7.93
CA VAL A 131 -0.96 23.31 6.58
C VAL A 131 -0.90 22.12 5.61
N THR A 132 -1.01 22.40 4.30
CA THR A 132 -0.64 21.42 3.25
C THR A 132 0.78 21.63 2.76
N LEU A 133 1.54 20.55 2.51
CA LEU A 133 2.96 20.59 2.14
C LEU A 133 3.32 19.64 1.00
N HIS A 134 4.36 19.96 0.23
CA HIS A 134 5.01 19.02 -0.69
C HIS A 134 6.00 18.12 0.05
N GLY A 135 5.95 16.81 -0.21
CA GLY A 135 6.87 15.82 0.36
C GLY A 135 8.09 15.48 -0.51
N TYR A 136 8.24 16.13 -1.66
CA TYR A 136 9.26 15.78 -2.66
C TYR A 136 10.71 15.96 -2.14
N MET A 137 10.92 16.97 -1.30
CA MET A 137 12.25 17.31 -0.75
C MET A 137 12.58 16.57 0.56
N GLY A 138 11.73 15.64 0.99
CA GLY A 138 11.97 14.82 2.17
C GLY A 138 11.62 15.49 3.50
N ALA A 139 12.20 14.96 4.59
CA ALA A 139 11.88 15.40 5.96
C ALA A 139 12.26 16.87 6.20
N ASP A 140 13.37 17.33 5.63
CA ASP A 140 13.91 18.67 5.83
C ASP A 140 12.94 19.79 5.39
N SER A 141 12.00 19.49 4.48
CA SER A 141 10.95 20.42 4.06
C SER A 141 9.65 20.32 4.86
N VAL A 142 9.48 19.27 5.66
CA VAL A 142 8.26 18.98 6.43
C VAL A 142 8.47 19.26 7.92
N ASP A 143 9.62 18.90 8.47
CA ASP A 143 9.95 18.99 9.89
C ASP A 143 9.81 20.41 10.47
N PRO A 144 10.17 21.50 9.76
CA PRO A 144 9.93 22.87 10.23
C PRO A 144 8.46 23.17 10.57
N PHE A 145 7.51 22.48 9.93
CA PHE A 145 6.08 22.67 10.14
C PHE A 145 5.49 21.72 11.20
N ALA A 146 6.06 20.52 11.38
CA ALA A 146 5.46 19.43 12.16
C ALA A 146 6.28 18.98 13.38
N ALA A 147 7.60 19.17 13.37
CA ALA A 147 8.53 18.72 14.42
C ALA A 147 9.18 19.87 15.18
N SER A 148 9.66 20.86 14.42
CA SER A 148 10.67 21.81 14.87
C SER A 148 10.27 23.23 14.50
N GLY A 149 9.28 23.77 15.20
CA GLY A 149 9.08 25.21 15.20
C GLY A 149 9.72 25.79 16.45
N LYS A 150 10.76 26.63 16.32
CA LYS A 150 11.12 27.57 17.39
C LYS A 150 9.83 28.27 17.84
N PRO A 151 9.38 28.13 19.09
CA PRO A 151 8.30 28.95 19.60
C PRO A 151 8.95 30.24 20.09
N GLU A 152 8.99 31.28 19.24
CA GLU A 152 9.50 32.59 19.69
C GLU A 152 8.50 33.73 19.44
N ALA A 153 7.51 33.55 18.56
CA ALA A 153 6.44 34.52 18.42
C ALA A 153 5.38 34.32 19.52
N ALA A 154 5.20 35.34 20.36
CA ALA A 154 4.18 35.36 21.41
C ALA A 154 2.78 35.08 20.79
N GLY A 155 2.09 34.06 21.30
CA GLY A 155 0.73 33.69 20.88
C GLY A 155 0.62 32.54 19.86
N ALA A 156 1.74 32.05 19.30
CA ALA A 156 1.69 30.88 18.41
C ALA A 156 1.47 29.57 19.19
N ARG A 157 0.69 28.65 18.62
CA ARG A 157 0.47 27.32 19.22
C ARG A 157 1.80 26.55 19.32
N PRO A 158 2.00 25.69 20.34
CA PRO A 158 3.17 24.81 20.41
C PRO A 158 3.32 23.96 19.16
N ALA A 159 4.55 23.60 18.76
CA ALA A 159 4.80 22.76 17.58
C ALA A 159 4.00 21.44 17.63
N ALA A 160 3.86 20.84 18.82
CA ALA A 160 3.06 19.64 19.04
C ALA A 160 1.56 19.83 18.70
N ALA A 161 1.02 21.04 18.79
CA ALA A 161 -0.38 21.36 18.52
C ALA A 161 -0.65 21.79 17.06
N ARG A 162 0.37 21.73 16.20
CA ARG A 162 0.31 22.06 14.77
C ARG A 162 0.24 20.77 13.94
N GLY A 163 -0.48 20.82 12.82
CA GLY A 163 -0.60 19.70 11.89
C GLY A 163 -0.01 19.98 10.51
N ALA A 164 0.37 18.93 9.80
CA ALA A 164 0.73 18.99 8.40
C ALA A 164 0.03 17.88 7.62
N PHE A 165 -0.49 18.21 6.43
CA PHE A 165 -0.96 17.22 5.45
C PHE A 165 -0.05 17.24 4.22
N VAL A 166 0.72 16.16 4.03
CA VAL A 166 1.69 16.09 2.93
C VAL A 166 1.05 15.50 1.69
N LEU A 167 1.28 16.13 0.53
CA LEU A 167 0.79 15.65 -0.76
C LEU A 167 1.36 14.26 -1.07
N CYS A 168 0.47 13.27 -1.18
CA CYS A 168 0.81 11.87 -1.44
C CYS A 168 0.40 11.46 -2.85
N LYS A 169 -0.91 11.43 -3.12
CA LYS A 169 -1.48 11.17 -4.45
C LYS A 169 -2.58 12.20 -4.72
N THR A 170 -2.35 13.16 -5.60
CA THR A 170 -3.27 14.28 -5.79
C THR A 170 -4.45 13.94 -6.71
N SER A 171 -5.55 14.70 -6.63
CA SER A 171 -6.81 14.39 -7.34
C SER A 171 -6.84 14.81 -8.81
N ASN A 172 -5.86 15.58 -9.29
CA ASN A 172 -5.81 16.05 -10.67
C ASN A 172 -5.55 14.91 -11.66
N PRO A 173 -6.04 15.00 -12.92
CA PRO A 173 -5.90 13.94 -13.92
C PRO A 173 -4.44 13.53 -14.22
N SER A 174 -3.52 14.50 -14.26
CA SER A 174 -2.10 14.27 -14.53
C SER A 174 -1.29 13.78 -13.32
N SER A 175 -1.93 13.53 -12.17
CA SER A 175 -1.22 13.07 -10.94
C SER A 175 -0.34 11.83 -11.19
N SER A 176 -0.80 10.92 -12.05
CA SER A 176 -0.11 9.66 -12.35
C SER A 176 1.15 9.80 -13.20
N GLU A 177 1.44 10.97 -13.80
CA GLU A 177 2.65 11.17 -14.60
C GLU A 177 3.94 10.98 -13.79
N VAL A 178 3.91 11.35 -12.51
CA VAL A 178 5.05 11.20 -11.59
C VAL A 178 4.69 10.31 -10.41
N GLN A 179 3.52 10.52 -9.80
CA GLN A 179 3.20 9.92 -8.50
C GLN A 179 2.95 8.42 -8.61
N SER A 180 2.51 7.94 -9.77
CA SER A 180 2.25 6.51 -10.03
C SER A 180 3.41 5.81 -10.73
N LEU A 181 4.56 6.48 -10.91
CA LEU A 181 5.74 5.83 -11.50
C LEU A 181 6.17 4.64 -10.64
N PRO A 182 6.48 3.49 -11.26
CA PRO A 182 6.90 2.31 -10.54
C PRO A 182 8.27 2.53 -9.90
N LEU A 183 8.44 2.00 -8.70
CA LEU A 183 9.72 1.93 -8.02
C LEU A 183 10.36 0.55 -8.24
N ALA A 184 11.69 0.51 -8.27
CA ALA A 184 12.40 -0.75 -8.20
C ALA A 184 12.03 -1.50 -6.91
N ALA A 185 11.90 -2.82 -6.99
CA ALA A 185 11.55 -3.64 -5.83
C ALA A 185 12.54 -3.39 -4.68
N GLY A 186 12.03 -3.15 -3.48
CA GLY A 186 12.84 -2.88 -2.29
C GLY A 186 13.38 -1.44 -2.16
N ALA A 187 13.26 -0.60 -3.19
CA ALA A 187 13.77 0.78 -3.15
C ALA A 187 13.18 1.63 -2.01
N ALA A 188 11.95 1.33 -1.61
CA ALA A 188 11.26 2.02 -0.51
C ALA A 188 10.39 1.04 0.30
N GLY A 189 10.98 -0.06 0.77
CA GLY A 189 10.27 -1.07 1.56
C GLY A 189 9.18 -1.77 0.73
N ALA A 190 7.93 -1.75 1.22
CA ALA A 190 6.79 -2.36 0.55
C ALA A 190 6.18 -1.49 -0.57
N ALA A 191 6.67 -0.26 -0.78
CA ALA A 191 6.16 0.62 -1.83
C ALA A 191 6.55 0.11 -3.22
N THR A 192 5.58 0.15 -4.12
CA THR A 192 5.74 -0.20 -5.54
C THR A 192 5.63 1.03 -6.44
N THR A 193 5.14 2.16 -5.93
CA THR A 193 5.04 3.44 -6.65
C THR A 193 5.57 4.61 -5.83
N VAL A 194 5.85 5.74 -6.50
CA VAL A 194 6.35 6.97 -5.85
C VAL A 194 5.41 7.45 -4.74
N PHE A 195 4.09 7.47 -4.94
CA PHE A 195 3.14 7.90 -3.91
C PHE A 195 3.13 6.96 -2.69
N GLU A 196 3.33 5.66 -2.88
CA GLU A 196 3.44 4.72 -1.75
C GLU A 196 4.72 4.95 -0.96
N ALA A 197 5.82 5.29 -1.64
CA ALA A 197 7.06 5.65 -0.96
C ALA A 197 6.90 6.94 -0.13
N VAL A 198 6.14 7.92 -0.62
CA VAL A 198 5.75 9.11 0.16
C VAL A 198 4.92 8.71 1.38
N ALA A 199 3.91 7.84 1.21
CA ALA A 199 3.07 7.37 2.30
C ALA A 199 3.89 6.68 3.42
N LEU A 200 4.82 5.79 3.05
CA LEU A 200 5.69 5.12 4.00
C LEU A 200 6.71 6.08 4.64
N SER A 201 7.32 6.96 3.84
CA SER A 201 8.32 7.92 4.33
C SER A 201 7.74 8.91 5.34
N SER A 202 6.48 9.29 5.16
CA SER A 202 5.81 10.21 6.09
C SER A 202 5.67 9.70 7.52
N ALA A 203 5.92 8.41 7.79
CA ALA A 203 6.01 7.90 9.17
C ALA A 203 7.24 8.43 9.93
N LYS A 204 8.26 8.89 9.20
CA LYS A 204 9.50 9.43 9.76
C LYS A 204 9.52 10.96 9.81
N TRP A 205 8.65 11.61 9.03
CA TRP A 205 8.56 13.06 8.96
C TRP A 205 7.94 13.64 10.23
N GLY A 206 8.17 14.93 10.45
CA GLY A 206 7.85 15.56 11.72
C GLY A 206 8.73 15.02 12.86
N CYS A 207 9.96 14.58 12.59
CA CYS A 207 10.81 13.81 13.53
C CYS A 207 10.08 12.61 14.17
N GLY A 208 9.25 11.91 13.39
CA GLY A 208 8.42 10.80 13.86
C GLY A 208 7.19 11.22 14.69
N SER A 209 6.83 12.50 14.68
CA SER A 209 5.62 12.98 15.35
C SER A 209 4.35 12.44 14.69
N ALA A 210 3.31 12.26 15.50
CA ALA A 210 1.98 11.87 15.02
C ALA A 210 1.27 13.00 14.24
N ASN A 211 1.90 14.16 14.05
CA ASN A 211 1.32 15.38 13.49
C ASN A 211 1.39 15.48 11.96
N VAL A 212 1.78 14.39 11.28
CA VAL A 212 1.81 14.32 9.82
C VAL A 212 0.68 13.43 9.30
N GLY A 213 -0.24 14.05 8.57
CA GLY A 213 -1.25 13.41 7.74
C GLY A 213 -0.88 13.42 6.25
N LEU A 214 -1.72 12.84 5.41
CA LEU A 214 -1.51 12.73 3.97
C LEU A 214 -2.66 13.33 3.18
N VAL A 215 -2.36 13.92 2.01
CA VAL A 215 -3.37 14.30 1.02
C VAL A 215 -3.45 13.24 -0.05
N VAL A 216 -4.62 12.60 -0.16
CA VAL A 216 -4.89 11.55 -1.15
C VAL A 216 -6.21 11.85 -1.85
N GLY A 217 -6.19 12.04 -3.17
CA GLY A 217 -7.37 12.41 -3.95
C GLY A 217 -8.45 11.34 -3.92
N ALA A 218 -9.69 11.75 -3.65
CA ALA A 218 -10.87 10.89 -3.63
C ALA A 218 -11.23 10.31 -5.00
N THR A 219 -10.70 10.88 -6.09
CA THR A 219 -10.91 10.42 -7.46
C THR A 219 -10.14 9.13 -7.80
N ASP A 220 -9.20 8.69 -6.96
CA ASP A 220 -8.39 7.49 -7.15
C ASP A 220 -8.54 6.54 -5.93
N LEU A 221 -9.59 5.71 -5.97
CA LEU A 221 -9.94 4.82 -4.86
C LEU A 221 -8.92 3.71 -4.62
N ASP A 222 -8.20 3.28 -5.66
CA ASP A 222 -7.12 2.30 -5.51
C ASP A 222 -5.98 2.90 -4.70
N ALA A 223 -5.55 4.13 -5.05
CA ALA A 223 -4.54 4.83 -4.29
C ALA A 223 -4.95 5.06 -2.82
N LEU A 224 -6.21 5.44 -2.56
CA LEU A 224 -6.73 5.56 -1.19
C LEU A 224 -6.60 4.26 -0.39
N ARG A 225 -7.06 3.14 -0.95
CA ARG A 225 -6.96 1.82 -0.30
C ARG A 225 -5.51 1.42 -0.05
N ARG A 226 -4.62 1.68 -1.01
CA ARG A 226 -3.19 1.37 -0.90
C ARG A 226 -2.53 2.21 0.19
N VAL A 227 -2.78 3.52 0.24
CA VAL A 227 -2.26 4.39 1.30
C VAL A 227 -2.81 3.99 2.67
N ARG A 228 -4.12 3.74 2.80
CA ARG A 228 -4.71 3.28 4.07
C ARG A 228 -4.10 1.96 4.54
N ARG A 229 -3.82 1.01 3.63
CA ARG A 229 -3.16 -0.27 3.97
C ARG A 229 -1.73 -0.07 4.46
N LEU A 230 -0.97 0.82 3.80
CA LEU A 230 0.42 1.11 4.16
C LEU A 230 0.52 1.94 5.45
N ARG A 231 -0.47 2.78 5.73
CA ARG A 231 -0.55 3.66 6.91
C ARG A 231 -1.95 3.57 7.55
N PRO A 232 -2.23 2.52 8.34
CA PRO A 232 -3.56 2.27 8.91
C PRO A 232 -4.10 3.42 9.77
N ASP A 233 -3.23 4.09 10.53
CA ASP A 233 -3.64 5.07 11.54
C ASP A 233 -3.64 6.52 11.05
N VAL A 234 -3.05 6.81 9.89
CA VAL A 234 -2.80 8.17 9.43
C VAL A 234 -4.10 8.91 9.10
N TRP A 235 -4.15 10.21 9.38
CA TRP A 235 -5.22 11.06 8.88
C TRP A 235 -5.03 11.37 7.40
N ILE A 236 -6.09 11.20 6.61
CA ILE A 236 -6.09 11.48 5.18
C ILE A 236 -7.00 12.66 4.87
N LEU A 237 -6.46 13.73 4.29
CA LEU A 237 -7.24 14.80 3.66
C LEU A 237 -7.60 14.34 2.24
N ALA A 238 -8.89 14.13 1.98
CA ALA A 238 -9.38 13.45 0.77
C ALA A 238 -10.16 14.36 -0.20
N PRO A 239 -9.49 15.26 -0.94
CA PRO A 239 -10.17 16.15 -1.90
C PRO A 239 -10.69 15.39 -3.12
N GLY A 240 -11.85 15.80 -3.61
CA GLY A 240 -12.42 15.28 -4.87
C GLY A 240 -13.86 14.78 -4.76
N VAL A 241 -14.44 14.77 -3.56
CA VAL A 241 -15.86 14.48 -3.37
C VAL A 241 -16.73 15.57 -4.00
N GLY A 242 -17.83 15.16 -4.64
CA GLY A 242 -18.77 16.06 -5.31
C GLY A 242 -18.27 16.49 -6.68
N ALA A 243 -17.78 17.73 -6.82
CA ALA A 243 -17.50 18.36 -8.12
C ALA A 243 -16.45 17.65 -8.99
N GLN A 244 -15.61 16.78 -8.41
CA GLN A 244 -14.60 15.99 -9.15
C GLN A 244 -15.02 14.52 -9.34
N GLY A 245 -16.20 14.12 -8.84
CA GLY A 245 -16.85 12.86 -9.21
C GLY A 245 -16.76 11.71 -8.21
N ALA A 246 -16.08 11.87 -7.06
CA ALA A 246 -16.09 10.84 -6.02
C ALA A 246 -17.32 10.98 -5.09
N SER A 247 -17.88 9.86 -4.62
CA SER A 247 -18.97 9.85 -3.64
C SER A 247 -18.46 9.71 -2.20
N ALA A 248 -19.31 10.06 -1.23
CA ALA A 248 -19.04 9.84 0.20
C ALA A 248 -18.84 8.35 0.53
N ALA A 249 -19.65 7.48 -0.06
CA ALA A 249 -19.59 6.03 0.10
C ALA A 249 -18.25 5.46 -0.38
N ASP A 250 -17.75 5.92 -1.53
CA ASP A 250 -16.47 5.45 -2.09
C ASP A 250 -15.30 5.78 -1.17
N VAL A 251 -15.26 7.01 -0.64
CA VAL A 251 -14.21 7.45 0.28
C VAL A 251 -14.28 6.69 1.60
N ALA A 252 -15.49 6.50 2.14
CA ALA A 252 -15.67 5.76 3.39
C ALA A 252 -15.18 4.31 3.26
N ALA A 253 -15.62 3.61 2.21
CA ALA A 253 -15.21 2.23 1.96
C ALA A 253 -13.71 2.07 1.67
N ALA A 254 -13.06 3.10 1.11
CA ALA A 254 -11.65 3.03 0.74
C ALA A 254 -10.69 3.40 1.87
N ALA A 255 -11.06 4.34 2.73
CA ALA A 255 -10.08 5.05 3.55
C ALA A 255 -10.51 5.37 4.98
N VAL A 256 -11.76 5.15 5.40
CA VAL A 256 -12.14 5.37 6.80
C VAL A 256 -11.51 4.29 7.70
N ARG A 257 -11.02 4.69 8.86
CA ARG A 257 -10.47 3.78 9.88
C ARG A 257 -11.60 3.00 10.55
N PRO A 258 -11.31 1.88 11.24
CA PRO A 258 -12.34 1.08 11.93
C PRO A 258 -13.16 1.87 12.98
N ASP A 259 -12.61 2.93 13.55
CA ASP A 259 -13.29 3.83 14.49
C ASP A 259 -14.25 4.84 13.82
N GLY A 260 -14.42 4.76 12.49
CA GLY A 260 -15.23 5.69 11.71
C GLY A 260 -14.55 7.03 11.45
N LEU A 261 -13.25 7.19 11.73
CA LEU A 261 -12.49 8.45 11.60
C LEU A 261 -11.28 8.29 10.66
N GLY A 262 -10.29 9.18 10.78
CA GLY A 262 -9.04 9.12 10.02
C GLY A 262 -9.12 9.64 8.59
N VAL A 263 -10.24 10.22 8.18
CA VAL A 263 -10.41 10.93 6.91
C VAL A 263 -11.02 12.30 7.19
N LEU A 264 -10.56 13.32 6.47
CA LEU A 264 -11.13 14.66 6.44
C LEU A 264 -11.48 14.98 4.99
N VAL A 265 -12.75 15.29 4.69
CA VAL A 265 -13.24 15.40 3.31
C VAL A 265 -13.47 16.87 2.93
N PRO A 266 -12.51 17.53 2.23
CA PRO A 266 -12.67 18.91 1.84
C PRO A 266 -13.64 19.04 0.66
N VAL A 267 -14.74 19.78 0.86
CA VAL A 267 -15.71 20.16 -0.17
C VAL A 267 -15.81 21.67 -0.24
N SER A 268 -15.60 22.22 -1.43
CA SER A 268 -15.58 23.66 -1.69
C SER A 268 -16.80 24.08 -2.52
N ARG A 269 -16.71 23.97 -3.85
CA ARG A 269 -17.78 24.37 -4.79
C ARG A 269 -19.13 23.72 -4.55
N GLY A 270 -19.17 22.49 -4.02
CA GLY A 270 -20.41 21.80 -3.67
C GLY A 270 -21.23 22.50 -2.58
N ILE A 271 -20.56 23.33 -1.76
CA ILE A 271 -21.20 24.15 -0.72
C ILE A 271 -21.30 25.59 -1.20
N SER A 272 -20.21 26.15 -1.71
CA SER A 272 -20.11 27.59 -1.98
C SER A 272 -20.98 28.08 -3.14
N ARG A 273 -21.37 27.19 -4.06
CA ARG A 273 -22.23 27.48 -5.22
C ARG A 273 -23.63 26.88 -5.09
N ALA A 274 -23.94 26.25 -3.97
CA ALA A 274 -25.30 25.81 -3.69
C ALA A 274 -26.20 27.04 -3.49
N GLU A 275 -27.48 26.89 -3.82
CA GLU A 275 -28.49 27.91 -3.54
C GLU A 275 -28.60 28.18 -2.03
N ASP A 276 -28.57 27.10 -1.24
CA ASP A 276 -28.48 27.13 0.21
C ASP A 276 -27.21 26.38 0.69
N PRO A 277 -26.13 27.11 1.02
CA PRO A 277 -24.90 26.51 1.54
C PRO A 277 -25.07 25.73 2.85
N ALA A 278 -26.00 26.13 3.72
CA ALA A 278 -26.23 25.45 5.00
C ALA A 278 -26.87 24.07 4.76
N ALA A 279 -27.92 24.04 3.93
CA ALA A 279 -28.57 22.78 3.53
C ALA A 279 -27.61 21.84 2.78
N ALA A 280 -26.78 22.37 1.87
CA ALA A 280 -25.80 21.58 1.14
C ALA A 280 -24.73 20.97 2.07
N ALA A 281 -24.22 21.75 3.03
CA ALA A 281 -23.29 21.24 4.04
C ALA A 281 -23.92 20.17 4.92
N GLN A 282 -25.18 20.36 5.33
CA GLN A 282 -25.92 19.37 6.12
C GLN A 282 -26.13 18.06 5.36
N SER A 283 -26.53 18.12 4.08
CA SER A 283 -26.70 16.93 3.23
C SER A 283 -25.40 16.14 3.12
N LEU A 284 -24.28 16.82 2.81
CA LEU A 284 -22.97 16.19 2.70
C LEU A 284 -22.52 15.56 4.03
N CYS A 285 -22.80 16.22 5.15
CA CYS A 285 -22.50 15.67 6.48
C CYS A 285 -23.28 14.38 6.73
N SER A 286 -24.60 14.37 6.47
CA SER A 286 -25.43 13.18 6.60
C SER A 286 -24.96 12.03 5.72
N GLU A 287 -24.69 12.29 4.43
CA GLU A 287 -24.17 11.30 3.49
C GLU A 287 -22.82 10.71 3.95
N LEU A 288 -21.92 11.54 4.46
CA LEU A 288 -20.64 11.10 5.01
C LEU A 288 -20.83 10.25 6.27
N ASN A 289 -21.75 10.62 7.15
CA ASN A 289 -22.00 9.87 8.38
C ASN A 289 -22.61 8.50 8.10
N GLU A 290 -23.64 8.43 7.24
CA GLU A 290 -24.23 7.16 6.80
C GLU A 290 -23.17 6.25 6.17
N ALA A 291 -22.33 6.81 5.30
CA ALA A 291 -21.24 6.07 4.67
C ALA A 291 -20.20 5.54 5.68
N ARG A 292 -19.83 6.35 6.68
CA ARG A 292 -18.88 5.97 7.74
C ARG A 292 -19.44 4.90 8.65
N GLU A 293 -20.71 5.01 9.03
CA GLU A 293 -21.41 4.03 9.86
C GLU A 293 -21.52 2.69 9.13
N ALA A 294 -21.88 2.71 7.84
CA ALA A 294 -21.91 1.51 7.01
C ALA A 294 -20.52 0.86 6.87
N ALA A 295 -19.46 1.66 6.67
CA ALA A 295 -18.10 1.16 6.58
C ALA A 295 -17.60 0.56 7.91
N ALA A 296 -17.90 1.22 9.04
CA ALA A 296 -17.55 0.72 10.37
C ALA A 296 -18.31 -0.57 10.71
N ALA A 297 -19.61 -0.64 10.38
CA ALA A 297 -20.41 -1.86 10.54
C ALA A 297 -19.87 -3.02 9.70
N ALA A 298 -19.48 -2.77 8.45
CA ALA A 298 -18.86 -3.78 7.59
C ALA A 298 -17.51 -4.26 8.15
N ALA A 299 -16.68 -3.35 8.67
CA ALA A 299 -15.41 -3.70 9.30
C ALA A 299 -15.61 -4.52 10.59
N ALA A 300 -16.57 -4.14 11.43
CA ALA A 300 -16.92 -4.87 12.65
C ALA A 300 -17.47 -6.27 12.33
N ALA A 301 -18.31 -6.40 11.31
CA ALA A 301 -18.81 -7.69 10.83
C ALA A 301 -17.69 -8.59 10.30
N ALA A 302 -16.73 -8.02 9.55
CA ALA A 302 -15.56 -8.75 9.08
C ALA A 302 -14.64 -9.20 10.23
N ALA A 303 -14.43 -8.35 11.25
CA ALA A 303 -13.67 -8.69 12.44
C ALA A 303 -14.37 -9.79 13.27
N ALA A 304 -15.68 -9.68 13.48
CA ALA A 304 -16.47 -10.69 14.18
C ALA A 304 -16.50 -12.03 13.43
N ALA A 305 -16.55 -12.01 12.09
CA ALA A 305 -16.45 -13.22 11.28
C ALA A 305 -15.07 -13.88 11.41
N ALA A 306 -13.99 -13.08 11.44
CA ALA A 306 -12.64 -13.57 11.68
C ALA A 306 -12.47 -14.13 13.10
N GLU A 307 -13.09 -13.51 14.10
CA GLU A 307 -13.06 -13.94 15.50
C GLU A 307 -13.90 -15.21 15.74
N ALA A 308 -15.08 -15.32 15.11
CA ALA A 308 -15.92 -16.52 15.12
C ALA A 308 -15.26 -17.71 14.42
N ALA A 309 -14.46 -17.45 13.38
CA ALA A 309 -13.61 -18.46 12.75
C ALA A 309 -12.41 -18.90 13.63
N SER A 310 -12.16 -18.21 14.75
CA SER A 310 -11.03 -18.45 15.66
C SER A 310 -11.42 -19.04 17.03
N ALA A 311 -12.70 -19.35 17.29
CA ALA A 311 -13.15 -19.94 18.56
C ALA A 311 -12.64 -21.39 18.73
N PRO A 312 -12.19 -21.81 19.93
CA PRO A 312 -11.44 -23.05 20.10
C PRO A 312 -12.35 -24.27 20.23
N ALA A 313 -12.17 -25.26 19.35
CA ALA A 313 -12.58 -26.63 19.63
C ALA A 313 -11.66 -27.22 20.71
N ALA A 314 -12.23 -27.64 21.83
CA ALA A 314 -11.51 -28.27 22.92
C ALA A 314 -10.86 -29.59 22.46
N GLY A 315 -9.53 -29.68 22.50
CA GLY A 315 -8.81 -30.93 22.30
C GLY A 315 -7.36 -30.77 21.85
N GLY A 316 -6.44 -30.75 22.81
CA GLY A 316 -5.06 -31.26 22.74
C GLY A 316 -4.19 -30.97 21.50
N GLY A 317 -3.27 -30.00 21.67
CA GLY A 317 -1.87 -30.09 21.24
C GLY A 317 -1.57 -30.09 19.73
N ALA A 318 -1.36 -28.89 19.15
CA ALA A 318 -0.28 -28.56 18.22
C ALA A 318 -0.41 -27.09 17.79
N VAL A 319 0.73 -26.51 17.41
CA VAL A 319 0.96 -25.11 17.03
C VAL A 319 -0.09 -24.57 16.04
N VAL A 320 -0.73 -23.44 16.36
CA VAL A 320 -1.79 -22.82 15.55
C VAL A 320 -1.18 -21.92 14.46
N ALA A 321 -1.38 -22.27 13.19
CA ALA A 321 -1.19 -21.41 12.02
C ALA A 321 -2.48 -20.61 11.75
N GLY A 322 -2.37 -19.29 11.59
CA GLY A 322 -3.50 -18.42 11.24
C GLY A 322 -3.99 -18.63 9.80
N SER A 323 -5.27 -18.30 9.54
CA SER A 323 -5.89 -18.38 8.21
C SER A 323 -5.02 -17.70 7.13
N PRO A 324 -4.84 -18.30 5.94
CA PRO A 324 -3.78 -17.88 5.04
C PRO A 324 -4.19 -16.61 4.27
N SER A 325 -3.61 -15.47 4.60
CA SER A 325 -3.55 -14.34 3.68
C SER A 325 -2.38 -14.55 2.71
N LEU A 326 -2.62 -14.50 1.41
CA LEU A 326 -1.55 -14.58 0.40
C LEU A 326 -0.51 -13.48 0.63
N ALA A 327 0.77 -13.85 0.66
CA ALA A 327 1.85 -12.89 0.63
C ALA A 327 1.79 -12.06 -0.67
N PRO A 328 2.22 -10.78 -0.64
CA PRO A 328 2.15 -9.91 -1.83
C PRO A 328 2.83 -10.50 -3.07
N HIS A 329 3.96 -11.20 -2.91
CA HIS A 329 4.68 -11.82 -4.03
C HIS A 329 3.94 -13.03 -4.61
N GLN A 330 3.26 -13.83 -3.77
CA GLN A 330 2.38 -14.93 -4.19
C GLN A 330 1.21 -14.39 -5.01
N LEU A 331 0.53 -13.36 -4.50
CA LEU A 331 -0.59 -12.71 -5.17
C LEU A 331 -0.19 -12.15 -6.53
N SER A 332 0.94 -11.42 -6.59
CA SER A 332 1.46 -10.87 -7.83
C SER A 332 1.80 -11.98 -8.83
N PHE A 333 2.51 -13.03 -8.39
CA PHE A 333 2.89 -14.14 -9.25
C PHE A 333 1.67 -14.85 -9.87
N LEU A 334 0.68 -15.20 -9.04
CA LEU A 334 -0.51 -15.92 -9.51
C LEU A 334 -1.35 -15.05 -10.46
N ARG A 335 -1.55 -13.76 -10.14
CA ARG A 335 -2.30 -12.84 -11.02
C ARG A 335 -1.60 -12.63 -12.36
N THR A 336 -0.28 -12.43 -12.36
CA THR A 336 0.50 -12.33 -13.60
C THR A 336 0.44 -13.63 -14.39
N ALA A 337 0.51 -14.79 -13.73
CA ALA A 337 0.42 -16.08 -14.40
C ALA A 337 -0.95 -16.29 -15.08
N ILE A 338 -2.04 -15.86 -14.44
CA ILE A 338 -3.40 -15.91 -15.02
C ILE A 338 -3.50 -14.94 -16.21
N ALA A 339 -3.10 -13.68 -16.01
CA ALA A 339 -3.22 -12.62 -17.02
C ALA A 339 -2.43 -12.93 -18.30
N GLU A 340 -1.25 -13.57 -18.18
CA GLU A 340 -0.40 -13.95 -19.30
C GLU A 340 -0.75 -15.34 -19.88
N GLY A 341 -1.80 -16.01 -19.36
CA GLY A 341 -2.22 -17.34 -19.81
C GLY A 341 -1.15 -18.42 -19.60
N VAL A 342 -0.25 -18.20 -18.63
CA VAL A 342 0.74 -19.16 -18.12
C VAL A 342 0.03 -20.18 -17.24
N LEU A 343 -0.82 -19.69 -16.34
CA LEU A 343 -1.78 -20.48 -15.59
C LEU A 343 -3.14 -20.39 -16.29
N ARG A 344 -3.69 -21.54 -16.67
CA ARG A 344 -5.00 -21.62 -17.33
C ARG A 344 -5.89 -22.61 -16.61
N PHE A 345 -7.18 -22.33 -16.62
CA PHE A 345 -8.21 -23.22 -16.09
C PHE A 345 -8.96 -23.91 -17.23
N GLY A 346 -9.52 -25.08 -16.95
CA GLY A 346 -10.16 -25.97 -17.92
C GLY A 346 -9.72 -27.43 -17.75
N SER A 347 -10.14 -28.32 -18.65
CA SER A 347 -9.77 -29.74 -18.56
C SER A 347 -8.48 -30.02 -19.35
N PHE A 348 -7.43 -30.49 -18.66
CA PHE A 348 -6.14 -30.80 -19.25
C PHE A 348 -5.66 -32.21 -18.88
N THR A 349 -5.26 -33.01 -19.87
CA THR A 349 -4.60 -34.30 -19.63
C THR A 349 -3.12 -34.10 -19.35
N LEU A 350 -2.67 -34.43 -18.14
CA LEU A 350 -1.26 -34.37 -17.74
C LEU A 350 -0.46 -35.54 -18.33
N LYS A 351 0.88 -35.45 -18.31
CA LYS A 351 1.77 -36.55 -18.73
C LYS A 351 1.55 -37.86 -17.94
N SER A 352 0.99 -37.76 -16.73
CA SER A 352 0.60 -38.91 -15.91
C SER A 352 -0.70 -39.57 -16.38
N GLY A 353 -1.40 -39.01 -17.37
CA GLY A 353 -2.73 -39.43 -17.80
C GLY A 353 -3.87 -38.84 -16.97
N ARG A 354 -3.57 -38.14 -15.87
CA ARG A 354 -4.59 -37.51 -15.00
C ARG A 354 -5.27 -36.34 -15.69
N SER A 355 -6.56 -36.18 -15.46
CA SER A 355 -7.32 -34.97 -15.83
C SER A 355 -7.14 -33.90 -14.75
N SER A 356 -6.68 -32.71 -15.12
CA SER A 356 -6.39 -31.58 -14.23
C SER A 356 -7.27 -30.38 -14.61
N PRO A 357 -7.91 -29.70 -13.64
CA PRO A 357 -8.73 -28.51 -13.89
C PRO A 357 -7.91 -27.24 -14.17
N TYR A 358 -6.58 -27.35 -14.10
CA TYR A 358 -5.65 -26.27 -14.40
C TYR A 358 -4.37 -26.78 -15.07
N PHE A 359 -3.68 -25.88 -15.76
CA PHE A 359 -2.40 -26.15 -16.39
C PHE A 359 -1.47 -24.94 -16.27
N PHE A 360 -0.24 -25.19 -15.85
CA PHE A 360 0.81 -24.17 -15.70
C PHE A 360 1.95 -24.40 -16.70
N ASN A 361 2.34 -23.37 -17.43
CA ASN A 361 3.47 -23.42 -18.37
C ASN A 361 4.30 -22.13 -18.36
N ALA A 362 5.40 -22.13 -17.60
CA ALA A 362 6.30 -20.97 -17.50
C ALA A 362 6.90 -20.52 -18.83
N GLY A 363 6.94 -21.38 -19.87
CA GLY A 363 7.40 -21.00 -21.21
C GLY A 363 6.56 -19.92 -21.89
N ARG A 364 5.43 -19.52 -21.29
CA ARG A 364 4.57 -18.43 -21.77
C ARG A 364 4.87 -17.06 -21.18
N PHE A 365 5.83 -16.95 -20.26
CA PHE A 365 6.35 -15.65 -19.84
C PHE A 365 7.22 -15.06 -20.97
N VAL A 366 6.56 -14.49 -21.99
CA VAL A 366 7.23 -14.00 -23.22
C VAL A 366 7.44 -12.48 -23.24
N ARG A 367 6.82 -11.75 -22.31
CA ARG A 367 6.96 -10.29 -22.17
C ARG A 367 7.95 -9.94 -21.08
N GLY A 368 8.80 -8.94 -21.32
CA GLY A 368 9.82 -8.50 -20.34
C GLY A 368 9.23 -8.09 -18.98
N SER A 369 8.05 -7.45 -18.97
CA SER A 369 7.32 -7.11 -17.74
C SER A 369 6.91 -8.34 -16.93
N ALA A 370 6.43 -9.39 -17.61
CA ALA A 370 6.02 -10.63 -16.97
C ALA A 370 7.23 -11.41 -16.44
N VAL A 371 8.33 -11.46 -17.21
CA VAL A 371 9.59 -12.07 -16.77
C VAL A 371 10.15 -11.35 -15.54
N ALA A 372 10.11 -10.01 -15.51
CA ALA A 372 10.55 -9.23 -14.36
C ALA A 372 9.69 -9.50 -13.11
N ALA A 373 8.36 -9.54 -13.26
CA ALA A 373 7.44 -9.83 -12.16
C ALA A 373 7.67 -11.24 -11.57
N VAL A 374 7.90 -12.24 -12.42
CA VAL A 374 8.22 -13.61 -12.00
C VAL A 374 9.58 -13.66 -11.30
N GLY A 375 10.61 -13.04 -11.87
CA GLY A 375 11.93 -12.97 -11.24
C GLY A 375 11.86 -12.34 -9.85
N ALA A 376 11.09 -11.26 -9.69
CA ALA A 376 10.87 -10.60 -8.39
C ALA A 376 10.16 -11.52 -7.38
N ALA A 377 9.15 -12.30 -7.81
CA ALA A 377 8.44 -13.21 -6.94
C ALA A 377 9.33 -14.38 -6.45
N TYR A 378 10.14 -14.96 -7.34
CA TYR A 378 11.13 -15.97 -6.98
C TYR A 378 12.20 -15.42 -6.04
N ALA A 379 12.79 -14.26 -6.37
CA ALA A 379 13.80 -13.63 -5.52
C ALA A 379 13.24 -13.37 -4.12
N ARG A 380 11.98 -12.92 -4.01
CA ARG A 380 11.35 -12.71 -2.71
C ARG A 380 11.16 -14.00 -1.92
N ALA A 381 10.65 -15.06 -2.54
CA ALA A 381 10.49 -16.36 -1.88
C ALA A 381 11.84 -16.92 -1.38
N VAL A 382 12.90 -16.73 -2.16
CA VAL A 382 14.27 -17.12 -1.80
C VAL A 382 14.78 -16.32 -0.60
N ILE A 383 14.66 -14.99 -0.64
CA ILE A 383 15.07 -14.10 0.46
C ILE A 383 14.32 -14.47 1.76
N ASP A 384 13.00 -14.62 1.67
CA ASP A 384 12.15 -14.95 2.83
C ASP A 384 12.48 -16.33 3.42
N SER A 385 12.98 -17.26 2.60
CA SER A 385 13.39 -18.59 3.07
C SER A 385 14.69 -18.61 3.88
N GLY A 386 15.49 -17.55 3.79
CA GLY A 386 16.84 -17.51 4.38
C GLY A 386 17.77 -18.60 3.85
N LEU A 387 17.58 -19.05 2.59
CA LEU A 387 18.54 -19.93 1.94
C LEU A 387 19.82 -19.16 1.60
N GLU A 388 20.95 -19.70 2.03
CA GLU A 388 22.25 -19.16 1.67
C GLU A 388 22.83 -19.93 0.48
N PHE A 389 23.26 -19.20 -0.54
CA PHE A 389 23.84 -19.73 -1.77
C PHE A 389 24.74 -18.67 -2.41
N ASP A 390 25.59 -19.10 -3.33
CA ASP A 390 26.57 -18.24 -4.00
C ASP A 390 26.24 -18.08 -5.50
N VAL A 391 25.58 -19.10 -6.10
CA VAL A 391 25.23 -19.13 -7.52
C VAL A 391 23.78 -19.57 -7.72
N VAL A 392 23.05 -18.87 -8.59
CA VAL A 392 21.72 -19.29 -9.09
C VAL A 392 21.91 -20.15 -10.34
N PHE A 393 21.30 -21.34 -10.36
CA PHE A 393 21.44 -22.30 -11.44
C PHE A 393 20.10 -22.61 -12.12
N GLY A 394 20.06 -22.47 -13.44
CA GLY A 394 18.88 -22.74 -14.26
C GLY A 394 19.05 -23.91 -15.22
N PRO A 395 18.39 -25.06 -15.04
CA PRO A 395 18.49 -26.18 -15.96
C PRO A 395 17.97 -25.87 -17.38
N ALA A 396 18.65 -26.33 -18.41
CA ALA A 396 18.25 -26.07 -19.79
C ALA A 396 16.93 -26.76 -20.20
N TYR A 397 16.03 -26.09 -20.95
CA TYR A 397 16.10 -24.70 -21.43
C TYR A 397 15.28 -23.73 -20.58
N LYS A 398 14.21 -24.22 -19.95
CA LYS A 398 13.23 -23.38 -19.25
C LYS A 398 13.78 -22.71 -17.99
N GLY A 399 14.72 -23.36 -17.31
CA GLY A 399 15.37 -22.82 -16.12
C GLY A 399 16.30 -21.66 -16.43
N ILE A 400 16.83 -21.55 -17.66
CA ILE A 400 17.76 -20.48 -18.05
C ILE A 400 17.14 -19.08 -17.91
N PRO A 401 16.01 -18.75 -18.60
CA PRO A 401 15.39 -17.43 -18.46
C PRO A 401 14.92 -17.16 -17.03
N LEU A 402 14.50 -18.20 -16.30
CA LEU A 402 14.12 -18.07 -14.88
C LEU A 402 15.33 -17.70 -14.02
N ALA A 403 16.42 -18.46 -14.07
CA ALA A 403 17.63 -18.21 -13.30
C ALA A 403 18.22 -16.82 -13.60
N THR A 404 18.21 -16.38 -14.87
CA THR A 404 18.61 -15.02 -15.24
C THR A 404 17.70 -13.96 -14.59
N ALA A 405 16.38 -14.14 -14.67
CA ALA A 405 15.43 -13.20 -14.06
C ALA A 405 15.54 -13.17 -12.52
N VAL A 406 15.76 -14.33 -11.88
CA VAL A 406 15.99 -14.42 -10.44
C VAL A 406 17.28 -13.73 -10.04
N GLY A 407 18.39 -13.97 -10.75
CA GLY A 407 19.67 -13.29 -10.49
C GLY A 407 19.56 -11.77 -10.60
N MET A 408 18.90 -11.26 -11.65
CA MET A 408 18.63 -9.83 -11.82
C MET A 408 17.81 -9.25 -10.65
N SER A 409 16.76 -9.97 -10.21
CA SER A 409 15.90 -9.51 -9.13
C SER A 409 16.56 -9.61 -7.75
N LEU A 410 17.43 -10.60 -7.52
CA LEU A 410 18.25 -10.69 -6.31
C LEU A 410 19.24 -9.53 -6.23
N ALA A 411 19.93 -9.22 -7.34
CA ALA A 411 20.84 -8.07 -7.41
C ALA A 411 20.10 -6.75 -7.13
N ALA A 412 18.91 -6.57 -7.70
CA ALA A 412 18.05 -5.41 -7.40
C ALA A 412 17.61 -5.34 -5.92
N ALA A 413 17.51 -6.48 -5.24
CA ALA A 413 17.22 -6.58 -3.82
C ALA A 413 18.46 -6.49 -2.91
N GLY A 414 19.65 -6.21 -3.47
CA GLY A 414 20.90 -6.07 -2.73
C GLY A 414 21.69 -7.37 -2.52
N ALA A 415 21.27 -8.48 -3.14
CA ALA A 415 21.96 -9.76 -3.14
C ALA A 415 22.56 -10.05 -4.53
N ASP A 416 23.77 -9.54 -4.78
CA ASP A 416 24.46 -9.75 -6.05
C ASP A 416 25.00 -11.19 -6.14
N THR A 417 24.33 -12.03 -6.94
CA THR A 417 24.61 -13.46 -7.06
C THR A 417 24.92 -13.83 -8.51
N ALA A 418 25.88 -14.74 -8.68
CA ALA A 418 26.28 -15.17 -10.02
C ALA A 418 25.23 -16.14 -10.61
N VAL A 419 25.16 -16.24 -11.95
CA VAL A 419 24.19 -17.11 -12.64
C VAL A 419 24.93 -18.15 -13.49
N ALA A 420 24.49 -19.41 -13.40
CA ALA A 420 24.99 -20.52 -14.20
C ALA A 420 23.83 -21.38 -14.76
N TYR A 421 24.11 -22.19 -15.78
CA TYR A 421 23.16 -23.13 -16.37
C TYR A 421 23.89 -24.26 -17.10
N ASN A 422 23.22 -25.38 -17.37
CA ASN A 422 23.76 -26.44 -18.21
C ASN A 422 23.31 -26.34 -19.68
N ARG A 423 23.94 -27.14 -20.54
CA ARG A 423 23.50 -27.46 -21.91
C ARG A 423 22.96 -28.89 -21.94
N LYS A 424 22.14 -29.22 -22.94
CA LYS A 424 21.72 -30.62 -23.17
C LYS A 424 22.83 -31.47 -23.80
N GLU A 425 23.75 -30.83 -24.50
CA GLU A 425 24.85 -31.48 -25.23
C GLU A 425 26.16 -30.81 -24.81
N ALA A 426 27.19 -31.62 -24.52
CA ALA A 426 28.52 -31.13 -24.22
C ALA A 426 29.16 -30.55 -25.49
N LYS A 427 29.96 -29.48 -25.35
CA LYS A 427 30.79 -28.98 -26.45
C LYS A 427 32.22 -29.48 -26.33
N ASP A 428 32.80 -29.88 -27.46
CA ASP A 428 34.16 -30.43 -27.56
C ASP A 428 35.25 -29.36 -27.83
N HIS A 429 34.89 -28.09 -28.03
CA HIS A 429 35.83 -26.99 -28.36
C HIS A 429 35.54 -25.70 -27.57
N GLY A 430 36.59 -25.00 -27.10
CA GLY A 430 36.51 -23.77 -26.27
C GLY A 430 36.58 -24.05 -24.76
N GLU A 431 35.89 -23.27 -23.93
CA GLU A 431 35.54 -23.66 -22.53
C GLU A 431 34.57 -24.86 -22.57
N GLY A 432 35.06 -26.03 -23.00
CA GLY A 432 34.26 -27.23 -23.22
C GLY A 432 33.46 -27.69 -21.99
N GLY A 433 32.57 -28.65 -22.21
CA GLY A 433 31.75 -29.25 -21.14
C GLY A 433 30.27 -28.83 -21.14
N LEU A 434 29.60 -29.15 -20.03
CA LEU A 434 28.13 -29.10 -19.93
C LEU A 434 27.62 -27.80 -19.26
N LEU A 435 28.47 -27.07 -18.53
CA LEU A 435 28.09 -25.88 -17.76
C LEU A 435 28.43 -24.58 -18.49
N VAL A 436 27.68 -23.52 -18.21
CA VAL A 436 27.83 -22.18 -18.79
C VAL A 436 27.51 -21.15 -17.73
N GLY A 437 28.20 -20.01 -17.76
CA GLY A 437 28.03 -18.93 -16.80
C GLY A 437 29.08 -19.01 -15.70
N ALA A 438 28.69 -18.70 -14.46
CA ALA A 438 29.58 -18.70 -13.32
C ALA A 438 30.18 -20.08 -13.02
N ASP A 439 31.41 -20.10 -12.49
CA ASP A 439 32.00 -21.31 -11.91
C ASP A 439 31.21 -21.75 -10.67
N VAL A 440 30.89 -23.04 -10.61
CA VAL A 440 30.10 -23.65 -9.54
C VAL A 440 30.96 -24.49 -8.58
N ALA A 441 32.22 -24.77 -8.93
CA ALA A 441 33.08 -25.63 -8.13
C ALA A 441 33.33 -25.04 -6.73
N GLY A 442 33.06 -25.84 -5.69
CA GLY A 442 33.18 -25.41 -4.29
C GLY A 442 32.14 -24.38 -3.86
N LYS A 443 31.11 -24.10 -4.67
CA LYS A 443 30.05 -23.13 -4.37
C LYS A 443 28.75 -23.80 -3.94
N ARG A 444 27.96 -23.06 -3.19
CA ARG A 444 26.58 -23.38 -2.85
C ARG A 444 25.66 -22.90 -3.97
N VAL A 445 24.89 -23.81 -4.53
CA VAL A 445 24.06 -23.54 -5.71
C VAL A 445 22.58 -23.60 -5.35
N LEU A 446 21.84 -22.56 -5.72
CA LEU A 446 20.38 -22.55 -5.68
C LEU A 446 19.83 -22.92 -7.06
N LEU A 447 19.12 -24.04 -7.17
CA LEU A 447 18.50 -24.45 -8.43
C LEU A 447 17.12 -23.82 -8.60
N VAL A 448 16.83 -23.30 -9.79
CA VAL A 448 15.53 -22.69 -10.15
C VAL A 448 14.78 -23.58 -11.15
N ASP A 449 13.51 -23.87 -10.86
CA ASP A 449 12.64 -24.66 -11.75
C ASP A 449 11.20 -24.10 -11.82
N ASP A 450 10.44 -24.45 -12.86
CA ASP A 450 9.08 -23.92 -13.05
C ASP A 450 8.03 -24.59 -12.16
N VAL A 451 7.80 -25.88 -12.41
CA VAL A 451 6.84 -26.73 -11.70
C VAL A 451 7.40 -28.14 -11.60
N MET A 452 7.46 -28.64 -10.37
CA MET A 452 8.00 -29.97 -10.13
C MET A 452 6.95 -31.05 -10.39
N SER A 453 7.14 -31.84 -11.44
CA SER A 453 6.24 -32.96 -11.79
C SER A 453 6.68 -34.27 -11.12
N SER A 454 7.81 -34.85 -11.52
CA SER A 454 8.36 -36.08 -10.94
C SER A 454 9.63 -35.86 -10.11
N GLY A 455 10.20 -34.66 -10.18
CA GLY A 455 11.52 -34.32 -9.60
C GLY A 455 12.71 -34.68 -10.49
N LYS A 456 12.50 -35.42 -11.60
CA LYS A 456 13.60 -35.98 -12.41
C LYS A 456 14.60 -34.93 -12.92
N ALA A 457 14.11 -33.79 -13.41
CA ALA A 457 14.99 -32.74 -13.94
C ALA A 457 15.89 -32.13 -12.85
N VAL A 458 15.39 -32.02 -11.63
CA VAL A 458 16.14 -31.51 -10.48
C VAL A 458 17.19 -32.54 -10.04
N LEU A 459 16.84 -33.83 -10.00
CA LEU A 459 17.79 -34.90 -9.69
C LEU A 459 18.92 -34.98 -10.72
N GLU A 460 18.60 -34.96 -12.02
CA GLU A 460 19.59 -34.93 -13.11
C GLU A 460 20.51 -33.70 -13.00
N ALA A 461 19.97 -32.53 -12.65
CA ALA A 461 20.77 -31.32 -12.45
C ALA A 461 21.64 -31.40 -11.18
N ALA A 462 21.16 -32.01 -10.11
CA ALA A 462 21.93 -32.23 -8.89
C ALA A 462 23.15 -33.15 -9.15
N GLU A 463 23.00 -34.19 -9.95
CA GLU A 463 24.10 -35.05 -10.39
C GLU A 463 25.15 -34.26 -11.18
N VAL A 464 24.70 -33.43 -12.14
CA VAL A 464 25.59 -32.56 -12.93
C VAL A 464 26.37 -31.59 -12.04
N LEU A 465 25.69 -30.95 -11.08
CA LEU A 465 26.31 -30.00 -10.15
C LEU A 465 27.30 -30.68 -9.20
N SER A 466 26.94 -31.86 -8.68
CA SER A 466 27.81 -32.67 -7.82
C SER A 466 29.06 -33.12 -8.57
N ALA A 467 28.92 -33.57 -9.82
CA ALA A 467 30.04 -33.94 -10.68
C ALA A 467 30.98 -32.76 -10.99
N ALA A 468 30.47 -31.52 -10.96
CA ALA A 468 31.23 -30.29 -11.10
C ALA A 468 31.80 -29.75 -9.77
N GLY A 469 31.65 -30.48 -8.66
CA GLY A 469 32.16 -30.09 -7.35
C GLY A 469 31.33 -29.02 -6.63
N ALA A 470 30.08 -28.79 -7.05
CA ALA A 470 29.18 -27.85 -6.39
C ALA A 470 28.36 -28.55 -5.29
N THR A 471 27.94 -27.77 -4.28
CA THR A 471 26.99 -28.23 -3.25
C THR A 471 25.62 -27.64 -3.55
N LEU A 472 24.60 -28.47 -3.70
CA LEU A 472 23.23 -27.99 -3.89
C LEU A 472 22.67 -27.49 -2.55
N ALA A 473 22.41 -26.18 -2.44
CA ALA A 473 21.92 -25.55 -1.21
C ALA A 473 20.40 -25.67 -1.05
N GLY A 474 19.69 -25.72 -2.17
CA GLY A 474 18.24 -25.78 -2.20
C GLY A 474 17.70 -25.65 -3.61
N VAL A 475 16.38 -25.77 -3.71
CA VAL A 475 15.63 -25.61 -4.97
C VAL A 475 14.53 -24.60 -4.73
N VAL A 476 14.31 -23.69 -5.69
CA VAL A 476 13.13 -22.82 -5.74
C VAL A 476 12.28 -23.17 -6.95
N VAL A 477 10.98 -23.37 -6.73
CA VAL A 477 9.97 -23.67 -7.75
C VAL A 477 8.89 -22.59 -7.80
N GLY A 478 8.33 -22.36 -8.98
CA GLY A 478 7.26 -21.37 -9.16
C GLY A 478 5.94 -21.79 -8.53
N LEU A 479 5.48 -23.00 -8.84
CA LEU A 479 4.23 -23.53 -8.30
C LEU A 479 4.45 -24.95 -7.76
N ASP A 480 4.26 -25.13 -6.45
CA ASP A 480 4.07 -26.44 -5.86
C ASP A 480 2.62 -26.89 -6.06
N ARG A 481 2.45 -27.96 -6.82
CA ARG A 481 1.13 -28.53 -7.11
C ARG A 481 0.50 -29.19 -5.88
N GLN A 482 1.28 -29.51 -4.84
CA GLN A 482 0.85 -30.24 -3.65
C GLN A 482 0.07 -31.53 -3.99
N GLU A 483 0.44 -32.20 -5.09
CA GLU A 483 -0.23 -33.40 -5.58
C GLU A 483 0.58 -34.65 -5.25
N ARG A 484 -0.10 -35.78 -5.00
CA ARG A 484 0.56 -37.08 -4.84
C ARG A 484 1.38 -37.41 -6.07
N ARG A 485 2.67 -37.70 -5.86
CA ARG A 485 3.62 -37.99 -6.94
C ARG A 485 3.20 -39.19 -7.79
N SER A 486 2.72 -40.26 -7.19
CA SER A 486 2.25 -41.46 -7.89
C SER A 486 1.15 -42.19 -7.10
N ALA A 487 0.64 -43.31 -7.64
CA ALA A 487 -0.28 -44.19 -6.91
C ALA A 487 0.39 -44.89 -5.71
N THR A 488 1.72 -45.02 -5.72
CA THR A 488 2.51 -45.72 -4.71
C THR A 488 3.28 -44.79 -3.78
N ASP A 489 3.37 -43.50 -4.10
CA ASP A 489 4.06 -42.47 -3.31
C ASP A 489 3.13 -41.28 -3.10
N ALA A 490 2.62 -41.17 -1.87
CA ALA A 490 1.67 -40.14 -1.47
C ALA A 490 2.33 -38.79 -1.17
N ARG A 491 3.66 -38.69 -1.16
CA ARG A 491 4.36 -37.41 -0.96
C ARG A 491 4.19 -36.51 -2.19
N PRO A 492 4.17 -35.18 -2.02
CA PRO A 492 4.34 -34.28 -3.14
C PRO A 492 5.76 -34.38 -3.69
N SER A 493 5.93 -34.11 -4.99
CA SER A 493 7.24 -34.22 -5.64
C SER A 493 8.30 -33.30 -5.02
N THR A 494 7.88 -32.15 -4.49
CA THR A 494 8.74 -31.22 -3.73
C THR A 494 9.27 -31.86 -2.45
N ALA A 495 8.44 -32.55 -1.66
CA ALA A 495 8.87 -33.26 -0.46
C ALA A 495 9.78 -34.47 -0.79
N PHE A 496 9.43 -35.24 -1.83
CA PHE A 496 10.27 -36.34 -2.29
C PHE A 496 11.69 -35.87 -2.64
N VAL A 497 11.83 -34.79 -3.41
CA VAL A 497 13.14 -34.24 -3.80
C VAL A 497 13.89 -33.65 -2.59
N ALA A 498 13.18 -32.99 -1.68
CA ALA A 498 13.78 -32.46 -0.45
C ALA A 498 14.43 -33.58 0.39
N GLU A 499 13.71 -34.68 0.59
CA GLU A 499 14.19 -35.85 1.34
C GLU A 499 15.33 -36.58 0.62
N GLU A 500 15.19 -36.83 -0.69
CA GLU A 500 16.18 -37.58 -1.48
C GLU A 500 17.53 -36.86 -1.54
N LEU A 501 17.52 -35.53 -1.64
CA LEU A 501 18.74 -34.73 -1.77
C LEU A 501 19.20 -34.13 -0.43
N GLY A 502 18.42 -34.23 0.65
CA GLY A 502 18.72 -33.62 1.93
C GLY A 502 18.75 -32.08 1.89
N ILE A 503 17.88 -31.47 1.08
CA ILE A 503 17.85 -30.01 0.83
C ILE A 503 16.48 -29.41 1.15
N ARG A 504 16.42 -28.07 1.25
CA ARG A 504 15.14 -27.36 1.30
C ARG A 504 14.61 -27.09 -0.12
N VAL A 505 13.31 -27.28 -0.30
CA VAL A 505 12.57 -26.88 -1.50
C VAL A 505 11.64 -25.73 -1.13
N VAL A 506 11.84 -24.58 -1.77
CA VAL A 506 11.05 -23.36 -1.59
C VAL A 506 10.11 -23.21 -2.77
N SER A 507 8.89 -22.76 -2.52
CA SER A 507 7.89 -22.55 -3.57
C SER A 507 7.42 -21.11 -3.53
N VAL A 508 7.35 -20.46 -4.70
CA VAL A 508 6.79 -19.11 -4.81
C VAL A 508 5.31 -19.13 -4.48
N ALA A 509 4.57 -20.10 -5.01
CA ALA A 509 3.17 -20.34 -4.66
C ALA A 509 2.89 -21.84 -4.58
N ARG A 510 1.78 -22.18 -3.95
CA ARG A 510 1.25 -23.54 -3.79
C ARG A 510 -0.15 -23.68 -4.40
N LEU A 511 -0.65 -24.91 -4.57
CA LEU A 511 -2.02 -25.16 -5.00
C LEU A 511 -3.03 -24.55 -4.02
N ASP A 512 -2.77 -24.65 -2.73
CA ASP A 512 -3.60 -24.00 -1.70
C ASP A 512 -3.63 -22.48 -1.85
N ASP A 513 -2.48 -21.85 -2.15
CA ASP A 513 -2.40 -20.40 -2.42
C ASP A 513 -3.27 -20.01 -3.63
N LEU A 514 -3.27 -20.84 -4.68
CA LEU A 514 -4.12 -20.64 -5.84
C LEU A 514 -5.62 -20.78 -5.49
N ILE A 515 -5.98 -21.73 -4.64
CA ILE A 515 -7.37 -21.89 -4.18
C ILE A 515 -7.79 -20.69 -3.32
N THR A 516 -6.94 -20.24 -2.40
CA THR A 516 -7.17 -19.02 -1.61
C THR A 516 -7.37 -17.79 -2.51
N LEU A 517 -6.62 -17.67 -3.61
CA LEU A 517 -6.83 -16.60 -4.59
C LEU A 517 -8.22 -16.67 -5.22
N LEU A 518 -8.69 -17.86 -5.59
CA LEU A 518 -9.99 -18.07 -6.22
C LEU A 518 -11.16 -17.86 -5.24
N GLU A 519 -10.99 -18.23 -3.98
CA GLU A 519 -11.96 -17.97 -2.91
C GLU A 519 -12.13 -16.46 -2.66
N ALA A 520 -11.06 -15.69 -2.78
CA ALA A 520 -11.06 -14.23 -2.62
C ALA A 520 -11.43 -13.46 -3.90
N ALA A 521 -11.60 -14.13 -5.04
CA ALA A 521 -11.84 -13.47 -6.32
C ALA A 521 -13.26 -12.90 -6.41
N ALA A 522 -13.36 -11.59 -6.67
CA ALA A 522 -14.64 -10.93 -7.00
C ALA A 522 -15.05 -11.11 -8.47
N ASP A 523 -14.16 -11.62 -9.33
CA ASP A 523 -14.39 -11.82 -10.75
C ASP A 523 -15.12 -13.16 -11.00
N PRO A 524 -16.36 -13.14 -11.54
CA PRO A 524 -17.12 -14.35 -11.83
C PRO A 524 -16.38 -15.35 -12.74
N ALA A 525 -15.53 -14.88 -13.65
CA ALA A 525 -14.84 -15.71 -14.64
C ALA A 525 -13.70 -16.56 -14.03
N THR A 526 -13.16 -16.17 -12.87
CA THR A 526 -12.20 -17.00 -12.13
C THR A 526 -12.88 -17.80 -11.02
N ALA A 527 -13.92 -17.24 -10.40
CA ALA A 527 -14.70 -17.91 -9.36
C ALA A 527 -15.39 -19.20 -9.85
N GLU A 528 -15.78 -19.28 -11.13
CA GLU A 528 -16.43 -20.48 -11.69
C GLU A 528 -15.55 -21.75 -11.64
N HIS A 529 -14.23 -21.60 -11.56
CA HIS A 529 -13.28 -22.71 -11.54
C HIS A 529 -13.05 -23.29 -10.13
N LEU A 530 -13.46 -22.58 -9.07
CA LEU A 530 -13.23 -22.98 -7.69
C LEU A 530 -13.76 -24.37 -7.35
N PRO A 531 -14.99 -24.78 -7.74
CA PRO A 531 -15.50 -26.12 -7.43
C PRO A 531 -14.65 -27.24 -8.03
N ALA A 532 -14.19 -27.07 -9.27
CA ALA A 532 -13.35 -28.05 -9.96
C ALA A 532 -11.95 -28.14 -9.32
N MET A 533 -11.38 -27.00 -8.93
CA MET A 533 -10.10 -26.93 -8.22
C MET A 533 -10.16 -27.58 -6.84
N ALA A 534 -11.22 -27.32 -6.07
CA ALA A 534 -11.43 -27.90 -4.74
C ALA A 534 -11.60 -29.42 -4.81
N ALA A 535 -12.44 -29.92 -5.72
CA ALA A 535 -12.62 -31.35 -5.94
C ALA A 535 -11.31 -32.04 -6.33
N TYR A 536 -10.53 -31.40 -7.21
CA TYR A 536 -9.23 -31.93 -7.62
C TYR A 536 -8.20 -31.95 -6.47
N ARG A 537 -8.15 -30.90 -5.63
CA ARG A 537 -7.33 -30.89 -4.41
C ARG A 537 -7.75 -32.01 -3.46
N ASP A 538 -9.04 -32.26 -3.28
CA ASP A 538 -9.49 -33.31 -2.37
C ASP A 538 -9.18 -34.72 -2.89
N GLU A 539 -9.20 -34.93 -4.20
CA GLU A 539 -8.86 -36.21 -4.82
C GLU A 539 -7.34 -36.49 -4.87
N TRP A 540 -6.55 -35.49 -5.28
CA TRP A 540 -5.12 -35.66 -5.61
C TRP A 540 -4.15 -34.93 -4.68
N GLY A 541 -4.65 -34.01 -3.87
CA GLY A 541 -3.85 -33.15 -3.00
C GLY A 541 -3.23 -33.90 -1.82
N VAL A 542 -2.13 -33.33 -1.34
CA VAL A 542 -1.44 -33.72 -0.10
C VAL A 542 -1.47 -32.52 0.81
N ARG A 543 -2.25 -32.60 1.89
CA ARG A 543 -2.29 -31.54 2.90
C ARG A 543 -0.95 -31.53 3.63
N SER A 544 -0.34 -30.36 3.73
CA SER A 544 0.85 -30.18 4.58
C SER A 544 0.45 -30.48 6.03
N ALA A 545 1.23 -31.30 6.72
CA ALA A 545 1.04 -31.59 8.14
C ALA A 545 1.36 -30.37 9.01
#